data_AF-A0A527ZBW4-F1
#
_entry.id   AF-A0A527ZBW4-F1
#
_cell.length_a   1.000
_cell.length_b   1.000
_cell.length_c   1.000
_cell.angle_alpha   90.00
_cell.angle_beta   90.00
_cell.angle_gamma   90.00
#
_symmetry.space_group_name_H-M   'P 1'
#
loop_
_entity.id
_entity.type
_entity.pdbx_description
1 polymer ?
#
loop_
_entity_poly.entity_id
_entity_poly.type
_entity_poly.pdbx_seq_one_letter_code
_entity_poly.pdbx_strand_id
1 'polypeptide(L)'
;MRLRLEILAALLLAATAATPAVAQQCGGDFEAWKQGVAAEARNAGVGTAGLEALEKATADKKVLARDRAQGVFTQTFIEFSNRMISAYRVKQGAANLRKYADVFARADQEFGVQPPIIAAFWALETDFGAVQG
;
A
#
# COMPACT_ATOMS: atom_id res chain seq x y z
N MET A 1 -13.14 -43.56 -39.79
CA MET A 1 -12.22 -42.47 -40.20
C MET A 1 -12.57 -41.13 -39.54
N ARG A 2 -13.85 -40.74 -39.43
CA ARG A 2 -14.28 -39.47 -38.78
C ARG A 2 -13.83 -39.32 -37.32
N LEU A 3 -14.00 -40.34 -36.47
CA LEU A 3 -13.62 -40.27 -35.05
C LEU A 3 -12.11 -40.04 -34.80
N ARG A 4 -11.24 -40.49 -35.71
CA ARG A 4 -9.79 -40.25 -35.62
C ARG A 4 -9.41 -38.83 -36.02
N LEU A 5 -10.21 -38.19 -36.87
CA LEU A 5 -10.00 -36.81 -37.31
C LEU A 5 -10.44 -35.81 -36.24
N GLU A 6 -11.55 -36.09 -35.55
CA GLU A 6 -12.05 -35.30 -34.40
C GLU A 6 -11.05 -35.31 -33.23
N ILE A 7 -10.45 -36.46 -32.92
CA ILE A 7 -9.42 -36.59 -31.86
C ILE A 7 -8.15 -35.82 -32.24
N LEU A 8 -7.74 -35.87 -33.51
CA LEU A 8 -6.56 -35.14 -33.99
C LEU A 8 -6.80 -33.62 -33.95
N ALA A 9 -8.00 -33.17 -34.32
CA ALA A 9 -8.41 -31.77 -34.25
C ALA A 9 -8.45 -31.26 -32.80
N ALA A 10 -8.98 -32.06 -31.86
CA ALA A 10 -9.00 -31.73 -30.45
C ALA A 10 -7.59 -31.65 -29.83
N LEU A 11 -6.67 -32.52 -30.24
CA LEU A 11 -5.26 -32.50 -29.81
C LEU A 11 -4.50 -31.29 -30.37
N LEU A 12 -4.78 -30.89 -31.62
CA LEU A 12 -4.20 -29.69 -32.23
C LEU A 12 -4.74 -28.40 -31.58
N LEU A 13 -6.00 -28.37 -31.16
CA LEU A 13 -6.58 -27.22 -30.45
C LEU A 13 -6.07 -27.10 -29.00
N ALA A 14 -5.80 -28.23 -28.33
CA ALA A 14 -5.21 -28.25 -27.00
C ALA A 14 -3.74 -27.80 -27.02
N ALA A 15 -3.01 -28.04 -28.10
CA ALA A 15 -1.60 -27.65 -28.25
C ALA A 15 -1.41 -26.14 -28.46
N THR A 16 -2.40 -25.42 -28.99
CA THR A 16 -2.32 -23.96 -29.19
C THR A 16 -2.76 -23.15 -27.98
N ALA A 17 -3.44 -23.77 -27.00
CA ALA A 17 -3.84 -23.12 -25.75
C ALA A 17 -2.71 -23.03 -24.71
N ALA A 18 -1.59 -23.73 -24.92
CA ALA A 18 -0.43 -23.71 -24.04
C ALA A 18 0.59 -22.63 -24.47
N THR A 19 0.17 -21.36 -24.51
CA THR A 19 1.15 -20.28 -24.56
C THR A 19 1.86 -20.21 -23.21
N PRO A 20 3.21 -20.23 -23.15
CA PRO A 20 3.90 -20.04 -21.89
C PRO A 20 3.47 -18.69 -21.31
N ALA A 21 2.96 -18.71 -20.08
CA ALA A 21 2.75 -17.49 -19.32
C ALA A 21 4.15 -16.91 -19.02
N VAL A 22 4.61 -16.01 -19.89
CA VAL A 22 5.76 -15.17 -19.59
C VAL A 22 5.36 -14.28 -18.43
N ALA A 23 5.81 -14.65 -17.22
CA ALA A 23 5.69 -13.79 -16.06
C ALA A 23 6.30 -12.43 -16.43
N GLN A 24 5.58 -11.35 -16.14
CA GLN A 24 6.09 -10.01 -16.37
C GLN A 24 7.38 -9.87 -15.57
N GLN A 25 8.48 -9.55 -16.26
CA GLN A 25 9.74 -9.33 -15.58
C GLN A 25 9.58 -8.13 -14.64
N CYS A 26 9.85 -8.35 -13.36
CA CYS A 26 9.88 -7.28 -12.38
C CYS A 26 11.15 -6.45 -12.60
N GLY A 27 10.98 -5.13 -12.69
CA GLY A 27 12.05 -4.20 -13.05
C GLY A 27 11.85 -3.60 -14.44
N GLY A 28 12.70 -2.64 -14.78
CA GLY A 28 12.58 -1.86 -16.02
C GLY A 28 13.29 -0.52 -15.88
N ASP A 29 13.27 0.28 -16.94
CA ASP A 29 13.76 1.65 -16.91
C ASP A 29 12.77 2.54 -16.13
N PHE A 30 13.27 3.18 -15.07
CA PHE A 30 12.47 4.06 -14.22
C PHE A 30 11.92 5.25 -15.02
N GLU A 31 12.70 5.78 -15.96
CA GLU A 31 12.28 6.93 -16.77
C GLU A 31 11.16 6.54 -17.73
N ALA A 32 11.28 5.40 -18.42
CA ALA A 32 10.20 4.87 -19.26
C ALA A 32 8.89 4.67 -18.46
N TRP A 33 8.98 4.09 -17.26
CA TRP A 33 7.82 3.96 -16.36
C TRP A 33 7.24 5.32 -15.97
N LYS A 34 8.10 6.27 -15.57
CA LYS A 34 7.71 7.63 -15.15
C LYS A 34 6.97 8.37 -16.26
N GLN A 35 7.39 8.23 -17.51
CA GLN A 35 6.69 8.81 -18.66
C GLN A 35 5.31 8.19 -18.90
N GLY A 36 5.16 6.87 -18.67
CA GLY A 36 3.86 6.21 -18.66
C GLY A 36 2.93 6.79 -17.59
N VAL A 37 3.43 6.92 -16.35
CA VAL A 37 2.68 7.54 -15.24
C VAL A 37 2.32 9.00 -15.56
N ALA A 38 3.21 9.76 -16.20
CA ALA A 38 2.93 11.13 -16.61
C ALA A 38 1.80 11.21 -17.65
N ALA A 39 1.69 10.23 -18.55
CA ALA A 39 0.58 10.13 -19.49
C ALA A 39 -0.75 9.80 -18.78
N GLU A 40 -0.73 8.86 -17.83
CA GLU A 40 -1.89 8.55 -16.99
C GLU A 40 -2.35 9.76 -16.17
N ALA A 41 -1.40 10.46 -15.53
CA ALA A 41 -1.66 11.66 -14.75
C ALA A 41 -2.27 12.79 -15.60
N ARG A 42 -1.76 13.01 -16.82
CA ARG A 42 -2.36 13.96 -17.78
C ARG A 42 -3.80 13.59 -18.11
N ASN A 43 -4.07 12.31 -18.40
CA ASN A 43 -5.41 11.83 -18.72
C ASN A 43 -6.37 11.95 -17.52
N ALA A 44 -5.84 11.86 -16.30
CA ALA A 44 -6.58 12.08 -15.07
C ALA A 44 -6.77 13.58 -14.72
N GLY A 45 -6.26 14.50 -15.54
CA GLY A 45 -6.42 15.94 -15.34
C GLY A 45 -5.43 16.56 -14.35
N VAL A 46 -4.31 15.90 -14.06
CA VAL A 46 -3.25 16.47 -13.21
C VAL A 46 -2.64 17.71 -13.89
N GLY A 47 -2.66 18.84 -13.18
CA GLY A 47 -2.13 20.10 -13.69
C GLY A 47 -0.60 20.15 -13.78
N THR A 48 -0.09 21.21 -14.42
CA THR A 48 1.33 21.39 -14.73
C THR A 48 2.25 21.22 -13.53
N ALA A 49 1.89 21.77 -12.37
CA ALA A 49 2.71 21.66 -11.16
C ALA A 49 2.95 20.20 -10.72
N GLY A 50 1.93 19.34 -10.83
CA GLY A 50 2.07 17.91 -10.49
C GLY A 50 2.92 17.15 -11.50
N LEU A 51 2.79 17.47 -12.79
CA LEU A 51 3.58 16.85 -13.86
C LEU A 51 5.05 17.28 -13.79
N GLU A 52 5.33 18.55 -13.48
CA GLU A 52 6.70 19.03 -13.26
C GLU A 52 7.34 18.41 -12.01
N ALA A 53 6.55 18.20 -10.95
CA ALA A 53 7.02 17.51 -9.76
C ALA A 53 7.36 16.04 -10.07
N LEU A 54 6.49 15.36 -10.84
CA LEU A 54 6.74 14.00 -11.30
C LEU A 54 8.00 13.92 -12.16
N GLU A 55 8.20 14.85 -13.10
CA GLU A 55 9.37 14.86 -13.97
C GLU A 55 10.69 14.95 -13.17
N LYS A 56 10.70 15.72 -12.08
CA LYS A 56 11.86 15.86 -11.17
C LYS A 56 12.04 14.68 -10.21
N ALA A 57 11.08 13.76 -10.13
CA ALA A 57 11.16 12.62 -9.22
C ALA A 57 12.26 11.64 -9.67
N THR A 58 12.96 11.07 -8.69
CA THR A 58 14.04 10.10 -8.90
C THR A 58 13.81 8.87 -8.04
N ALA A 59 14.27 7.70 -8.49
CA ALA A 59 14.24 6.50 -7.67
C ALA A 59 15.13 6.63 -6.42
N ASP A 60 14.54 6.49 -5.22
CA ASP A 60 15.28 6.47 -3.96
C ASP A 60 15.60 5.02 -3.54
N LYS A 61 16.90 4.71 -3.48
CA LYS A 61 17.39 3.39 -3.04
C LYS A 61 16.99 3.05 -1.61
N LYS A 62 16.81 4.05 -0.72
CA LYS A 62 16.36 3.82 0.66
C LYS A 62 14.92 3.35 0.71
N VAL A 63 14.04 3.90 -0.14
CA VAL A 63 12.65 3.46 -0.25
C VAL A 63 12.61 2.01 -0.72
N LEU A 64 13.34 1.68 -1.79
CA LEU A 64 13.43 0.31 -2.31
C LEU A 64 14.01 -0.68 -1.29
N ALA A 65 15.02 -0.26 -0.52
CA ALA A 65 15.57 -1.08 0.54
C ALA A 65 14.56 -1.34 1.66
N ARG A 66 13.77 -0.34 2.05
CA ARG A 66 12.72 -0.49 3.08
C ARG A 66 11.55 -1.33 2.61
N ASP A 67 11.11 -1.17 1.37
CA ASP A 67 10.06 -1.99 0.74
C ASP A 67 10.42 -3.49 0.79
N ARG A 68 11.68 -3.81 0.48
CA ARG A 68 12.20 -5.19 0.54
C ARG A 68 12.48 -5.67 1.96
N ALA A 69 12.60 -4.76 2.93
CA ALA A 69 12.93 -5.08 4.31
C ALA A 69 11.68 -5.55 5.06
N GLN A 70 11.46 -6.87 5.10
CA GLN A 70 10.35 -7.52 5.81
C GLN A 70 10.58 -7.63 7.34
N GLY A 71 11.30 -6.69 7.97
CA GLY A 71 11.81 -6.82 9.35
C GLY A 71 10.76 -6.79 10.46
N VAL A 72 9.51 -6.40 10.18
CA VAL A 72 8.42 -6.51 11.16
C VAL A 72 7.95 -7.96 11.31
N PHE A 73 7.98 -8.74 10.23
CA PHE A 73 7.49 -10.12 10.21
C PHE A 73 8.43 -11.11 10.91
N THR A 74 9.63 -10.67 11.28
CA THR A 74 10.59 -11.47 12.04
C THR A 74 10.50 -11.26 13.55
N GLN A 75 9.66 -10.34 14.02
CA GLN A 75 9.49 -10.07 15.46
C GLN A 75 8.57 -11.11 16.10
N THR A 76 8.87 -11.48 17.33
CA THR A 76 7.91 -12.19 18.19
C THR A 76 6.73 -11.28 18.53
N PHE A 77 5.62 -11.89 18.94
CA PHE A 77 4.45 -11.14 19.40
C PHE A 77 4.78 -10.19 20.57
N ILE A 78 5.64 -10.61 21.50
CA ILE A 78 6.00 -9.79 22.68
C ILE A 78 6.84 -8.58 22.27
N GLU A 79 7.82 -8.75 21.38
CA GLU A 79 8.62 -7.64 20.86
C GLU A 79 7.73 -6.63 20.10
N PHE A 80 6.86 -7.15 19.22
CA PHE A 80 5.95 -6.31 18.46
C PHE A 80 4.98 -5.55 19.37
N SER A 81 4.29 -6.24 20.28
CA SER A 81 3.27 -5.63 21.15
C SER A 81 3.86 -4.61 22.11
N ASN A 82 5.04 -4.86 22.71
CA ASN A 82 5.71 -3.89 23.57
C ASN A 82 6.11 -2.61 22.81
N ARG A 83 6.55 -2.75 21.55
CA ARG A 83 6.87 -1.61 20.70
C ARG A 83 5.62 -0.83 20.29
N MET A 84 4.53 -1.52 19.99
CA MET A 84 3.28 -0.90 19.53
C MET A 84 2.49 -0.24 20.67
N ILE A 85 2.48 -0.84 21.87
CA ILE A 85 1.72 -0.37 23.05
C ILE A 85 2.70 0.28 24.05
N SER A 86 3.47 1.27 23.58
CA SER A 86 4.45 1.94 24.42
C SER A 86 3.80 2.77 25.53
N ALA A 87 4.50 2.95 26.65
CA ALA A 87 4.03 3.80 27.75
C ALA A 87 3.75 5.25 27.30
N TYR A 88 4.51 5.75 26.32
CA TYR A 88 4.27 7.03 25.68
C TYR A 88 2.89 7.08 25.03
N ARG A 89 2.55 6.09 24.18
CA ARG A 89 1.26 6.06 23.48
C ARG A 89 0.08 5.92 24.44
N VAL A 90 0.21 5.12 25.49
CA VAL A 90 -0.85 4.98 26.51
C VAL A 90 -1.10 6.32 27.21
N LYS A 91 -0.03 7.01 27.62
CA LYS A 91 -0.13 8.32 28.28
C LYS A 91 -0.72 9.38 27.35
N GLN A 92 -0.21 9.50 26.14
CA GLN A 92 -0.65 10.51 25.18
C GLN A 92 -2.06 10.21 24.66
N GLY A 93 -2.42 8.94 24.47
CA GLY A 93 -3.77 8.55 24.08
C GLY A 93 -4.80 9.02 25.10
N ALA A 94 -4.56 8.78 26.39
CA ALA A 94 -5.45 9.26 27.45
C ALA A 94 -5.53 10.79 27.49
N ALA A 95 -4.42 11.50 27.25
CA ALA A 95 -4.41 12.95 27.19
C ALA A 95 -5.18 13.49 25.97
N ASN A 96 -4.99 12.92 24.79
CA ASN A 96 -5.64 13.33 23.55
C ASN A 96 -7.14 13.01 23.55
N LEU A 97 -7.55 11.89 24.13
CA LEU A 97 -8.97 11.56 24.32
C LEU A 97 -9.69 12.63 25.15
N ARG A 98 -9.04 13.17 26.18
CA ARG A 98 -9.58 14.30 26.96
C ARG A 98 -9.53 15.62 26.19
N LYS A 99 -8.40 15.90 25.54
CA LYS A 99 -8.17 17.17 24.82
C LYS A 99 -9.15 17.35 23.66
N TYR A 100 -9.47 16.28 22.93
CA TYR A 100 -10.33 16.31 21.75
C TYR A 100 -11.66 15.57 21.97
N ALA A 101 -12.16 15.58 23.20
CA ALA A 101 -13.36 14.84 23.58
C ALA A 101 -14.55 15.13 22.66
N ASP A 102 -14.79 16.40 22.31
CA ASP A 102 -15.90 16.81 21.44
C ASP A 102 -15.76 16.28 20.01
N VAL A 103 -14.52 16.24 19.48
CA VAL A 103 -14.24 15.72 18.15
C VAL A 103 -14.50 14.21 18.11
N PHE A 104 -14.04 13.50 19.14
CA PHE A 104 -14.28 12.07 19.24
C PHE A 104 -15.75 11.74 19.47
N ALA A 105 -16.46 12.51 20.29
CA ALA A 105 -17.89 12.34 20.51
C ALA A 105 -18.69 12.54 19.22
N ARG A 106 -18.33 13.55 18.43
CA ARG A 106 -18.94 13.76 17.11
C ARG A 106 -18.63 12.60 16.16
N ALA A 107 -17.39 12.12 16.12
CA ALA A 107 -17.02 10.98 15.26
C ALA A 107 -17.76 9.70 15.65
N ASP A 108 -17.99 9.47 16.94
CA ASP A 108 -18.81 8.36 17.44
C ASP A 108 -20.27 8.51 16.99
N GLN A 109 -20.85 9.70 17.12
CA GLN A 109 -22.22 9.97 16.67
C GLN A 109 -22.41 9.83 15.14
N GLU A 110 -21.45 10.31 14.35
CA GLU A 110 -21.55 10.33 12.89
C GLU A 110 -21.19 8.98 12.27
N PHE A 111 -20.20 8.28 12.82
CA PHE A 111 -19.62 7.08 12.20
C PHE A 111 -19.75 5.81 13.04
N GLY A 112 -20.21 5.89 14.29
CA GLY A 112 -20.36 4.74 15.19
C GLY A 112 -19.03 4.13 15.66
N VAL A 113 -17.93 4.90 15.59
CA VAL A 113 -16.60 4.43 15.98
C VAL A 113 -16.21 5.00 17.32
N GLN A 114 -16.01 4.11 18.30
CA GLN A 114 -15.68 4.50 19.66
C GLN A 114 -14.36 5.30 19.74
N PRO A 115 -14.30 6.36 20.56
CA PRO A 115 -13.12 7.22 20.69
C PRO A 115 -11.77 6.49 20.88
N PRO A 116 -11.65 5.45 21.75
CA PRO A 116 -10.38 4.79 21.96
C PRO A 116 -9.83 4.07 20.72
N ILE A 117 -10.71 3.63 19.81
CA ILE A 117 -10.31 2.95 18.56
C ILE A 117 -9.64 3.95 17.62
N ILE A 118 -10.27 5.10 17.41
CA ILE A 118 -9.70 6.18 16.59
C ILE A 118 -8.36 6.65 17.18
N ALA A 119 -8.30 6.82 18.50
CA ALA A 119 -7.07 7.21 19.19
C ALA A 119 -5.95 6.17 19.05
N ALA A 120 -6.27 4.87 19.05
CA ALA A 120 -5.29 3.81 18.84
C ALA A 120 -4.68 3.87 17.44
N PHE A 121 -5.49 4.02 16.39
CA PHE A 121 -4.97 4.20 15.02
C PHE A 121 -4.08 5.42 14.91
N TRP A 122 -4.53 6.57 15.43
CA TRP A 122 -3.74 7.79 15.39
C TRP A 122 -2.37 7.65 16.10
N ALA A 123 -2.33 6.89 17.20
CA ALA A 123 -1.10 6.56 17.92
C ALA A 123 -0.16 5.69 17.07
N LEU A 124 -0.69 4.62 16.46
CA LEU A 124 0.12 3.66 15.72
C LEU A 124 0.65 4.21 14.40
N GLU A 125 -0.12 5.09 13.74
CA GLU A 125 0.27 5.66 12.44
C GLU A 125 1.29 6.80 12.59
N THR A 126 1.13 7.67 13.60
CA THR A 126 1.90 8.92 13.64
C THR A 126 2.34 9.39 15.02
N ASP A 127 2.18 8.55 16.06
CA ASP A 127 2.43 8.96 17.44
C ASP A 127 1.69 10.26 17.82
N PHE A 128 0.43 10.34 17.38
CA PHE A 128 -0.43 11.53 17.52
C PHE A 128 0.07 12.76 16.74
N GLY A 129 0.69 12.55 15.59
CA GLY A 129 1.27 13.60 14.73
C GLY A 129 2.71 13.98 15.06
N ALA A 130 3.36 13.33 16.03
CA ALA A 130 4.76 13.58 16.38
C ALA A 130 5.74 13.03 15.32
N VAL A 131 5.34 12.01 14.56
CA VAL A 131 6.14 11.38 13.51
C VAL A 131 5.24 11.17 12.28
N GLN A 132 5.59 11.73 11.12
CA GLN A 132 4.72 11.70 9.92
C GLN A 132 5.41 11.15 8.66
N GLY A 133 6.67 10.71 8.78
CA GLY A 133 7.49 10.24 7.65
C GLY A 133 8.95 10.64 7.79
#